data_AF-X1ANK3-F1
#
_entry.id   AF-X1ANK3-F1
#
_cell.length_a   1.000
_cell.length_b   1.000
_cell.length_c   1.000
_cell.angle_alpha   90.00
_cell.angle_beta   90.00
_cell.angle_gamma   90.00
#
_symmetry.space_group_name_H-M   'P 1'
#
loop_
_entity.id
_entity.type
_entity.pdbx_description
1 polymer ?
#
loop_
_entity_poly.entity_id
_entity_poly.type
_entity_poly.pdbx_seq_one_letter_code
_entity_poly.pdbx_strand_id
1 'polypeptide(L)'
;MADVDKSLPNVRQNITVPSDEEMVDVQTDIQESLPSEESTEITENEDGSVDINFEPGAQAPENADNHYANLASLLPDSILEPLGSELHNNYTDYRESRREWEQAYAKGLDLLGFQFEQRTRPFQGASGATHPVLAEAVTQFQAQAYKELLPADGPIRTQILGKITPEKQDQATRVTNFMNYELMNVMKEYEPEFDQMLFYLPLAGSTFKKVYYDDLL
;
A
#
# COMPACT_ATOMS: atom_id res chain seq x y z
N MET A 1 5.19 -23.40 -2.65
CA MET A 1 5.35 -22.12 -3.36
C MET A 1 4.45 -22.19 -4.56
N ALA A 2 3.41 -21.35 -4.62
CA ALA A 2 2.54 -21.27 -5.78
C ALA A 2 3.22 -20.32 -6.79
N ASP A 3 3.58 -20.84 -7.95
CA ASP A 3 4.12 -20.04 -9.05
C ASP A 3 3.01 -19.15 -9.61
N VAL A 4 3.02 -17.88 -9.20
CA VAL A 4 2.19 -16.83 -9.78
C VAL A 4 2.92 -16.30 -11.00
N ASP A 5 2.53 -16.79 -12.17
CA ASP A 5 3.08 -16.36 -13.46
C ASP A 5 2.54 -14.97 -13.83
N LYS A 6 3.18 -13.92 -13.30
CA LYS A 6 2.99 -12.53 -13.71
C LYS A 6 4.17 -12.12 -14.57
N SER A 7 4.18 -12.60 -15.81
CA SER A 7 5.20 -12.27 -16.80
C SER A 7 5.16 -10.79 -17.22
N LEU A 8 6.34 -10.24 -17.49
CA LEU A 8 6.57 -8.83 -17.85
C LEU A 8 6.07 -8.53 -19.28
N PRO A 9 5.58 -7.31 -19.56
CA PRO A 9 4.79 -6.97 -20.76
C PRO A 9 5.57 -6.93 -22.10
N ASN A 10 6.84 -7.32 -22.14
CA ASN A 10 7.68 -7.17 -23.34
C ASN A 10 7.88 -8.48 -24.13
N VAL A 11 6.82 -9.25 -24.32
CA VAL A 11 6.81 -10.37 -25.28
C VAL A 11 6.28 -9.85 -26.61
N ARG A 12 7.05 -10.05 -27.71
CA ARG A 12 6.61 -9.70 -29.07
C ARG A 12 5.40 -10.56 -29.44
N GLN A 13 4.21 -9.98 -29.38
CA GLN A 13 2.98 -10.60 -29.86
C GLN A 13 2.89 -10.44 -31.39
N ASN A 14 2.76 -11.54 -32.11
CA ASN A 14 2.35 -11.50 -33.52
C ASN A 14 0.87 -11.12 -33.55
N ILE A 15 0.54 -9.91 -34.03
CA ILE A 15 -0.84 -9.51 -34.32
C ILE A 15 -1.30 -10.28 -35.56
N THR A 16 -2.18 -11.26 -35.38
CA THR A 16 -3.06 -11.77 -36.44
C THR A 16 -4.21 -10.79 -36.61
N VAL A 17 -4.30 -10.17 -37.78
CA VAL A 17 -5.43 -9.30 -38.14
C VAL A 17 -6.68 -10.18 -38.30
N PRO A 18 -7.78 -9.90 -37.58
CA PRO A 18 -9.03 -10.66 -37.70
C PRO A 18 -9.67 -10.51 -39.09
N SER A 19 -10.48 -11.49 -39.47
CA SER A 19 -11.18 -11.53 -40.77
C SER A 19 -12.26 -10.45 -40.85
N ASP A 20 -12.60 -9.98 -42.07
CA ASP A 20 -13.51 -8.86 -42.31
C ASP A 20 -14.89 -8.99 -41.63
N GLU A 21 -15.35 -10.21 -41.34
CA GLU A 21 -16.62 -10.46 -40.63
C GLU A 21 -16.57 -10.07 -39.14
N GLU A 22 -15.44 -10.32 -38.44
CA GLU A 22 -15.27 -9.95 -37.03
C GLU A 22 -15.04 -8.44 -36.84
N MET A 23 -14.57 -7.75 -37.89
CA MET A 23 -14.44 -6.29 -37.87
C MET A 23 -15.80 -5.57 -37.94
N VAL A 24 -16.81 -6.19 -38.56
CA VAL A 24 -18.16 -5.63 -38.65
C VAL A 24 -18.85 -5.69 -37.30
N ASP A 25 -18.74 -6.82 -36.58
CA ASP A 25 -19.34 -6.98 -35.25
C ASP A 25 -18.70 -6.04 -34.20
N VAL A 26 -17.37 -5.85 -34.25
CA VAL A 26 -16.68 -4.89 -33.37
C VAL A 26 -17.05 -3.44 -33.69
N GLN A 27 -17.31 -3.10 -34.97
CA GLN A 27 -17.78 -1.75 -35.33
C GLN A 27 -19.23 -1.49 -34.88
N THR A 28 -20.09 -2.51 -34.89
CA THR A 28 -21.47 -2.37 -34.37
C THR A 28 -21.51 -2.21 -32.86
N ASP A 29 -20.68 -2.94 -32.09
CA ASP A 29 -20.60 -2.79 -30.63
C ASP A 29 -20.04 -1.42 -30.21
N ILE A 30 -19.08 -0.88 -30.97
CA ILE A 30 -18.53 0.47 -30.72
C ILE A 30 -19.58 1.56 -31.05
N GLN A 31 -20.38 1.38 -32.10
CA GLN A 31 -21.47 2.32 -32.45
C GLN A 31 -22.62 2.32 -31.44
N GLU A 32 -22.91 1.20 -30.76
CA GLU A 32 -23.93 1.15 -29.70
C GLU A 32 -23.47 1.80 -28.38
N SER A 33 -22.15 1.94 -28.18
CA SER A 33 -21.54 2.53 -26.97
C SER A 33 -21.28 4.05 -27.04
N LEU A 34 -21.43 4.66 -28.22
CA LEU A 34 -21.33 6.12 -28.38
C LEU A 34 -22.70 6.75 -28.09
N PRO A 35 -22.80 7.75 -27.20
CA PRO A 35 -24.05 8.45 -26.97
C PRO A 35 -24.51 9.09 -28.28
N SER A 36 -25.76 8.84 -28.67
CA SER A 36 -26.38 9.38 -29.88
C SER A 36 -26.32 10.91 -29.91
N GLU A 37 -26.05 11.50 -31.08
CA GLU A 37 -26.04 12.97 -31.27
C GLU A 37 -27.41 13.63 -30.92
N GLU A 38 -28.50 12.85 -30.88
CA GLU A 38 -29.83 13.32 -30.48
C GLU A 38 -30.00 13.54 -28.96
N SER A 39 -29.08 13.06 -28.14
CA SER A 39 -29.17 13.08 -26.67
C SER A 39 -28.20 14.07 -26.00
N THR A 40 -27.52 14.93 -26.75
CA THR A 40 -26.61 15.95 -26.20
C THR A 40 -27.20 17.35 -26.30
N GLU A 41 -27.44 18.01 -25.17
CA GLU A 41 -27.86 19.41 -25.12
C GLU A 41 -26.63 20.31 -24.95
N ILE A 42 -26.39 21.18 -25.93
CA ILE A 42 -25.27 22.11 -25.96
C ILE A 42 -25.82 23.50 -25.63
N THR A 43 -25.47 24.01 -24.45
CA THR A 43 -25.83 25.37 -24.03
C THR A 43 -24.62 26.28 -24.14
N GLU A 44 -24.68 27.27 -25.04
CA GLU A 44 -23.67 28.33 -25.15
C GLU A 44 -24.00 29.45 -24.16
N ASN A 45 -23.10 29.71 -23.22
CA ASN A 45 -23.24 30.79 -22.25
C ASN A 45 -22.74 32.13 -22.82
N GLU A 46 -23.24 33.25 -22.28
CA GLU A 46 -22.93 34.61 -22.76
C GLU A 46 -21.43 35.01 -22.67
N ASP A 47 -20.61 34.24 -21.95
CA ASP A 47 -19.15 34.41 -21.84
C ASP A 47 -18.35 33.60 -22.88
N GLY A 48 -19.03 32.92 -23.81
CA GLY A 48 -18.41 32.09 -24.85
C GLY A 48 -17.92 30.72 -24.36
N SER A 49 -18.29 30.31 -23.14
CA SER A 49 -18.13 28.93 -22.67
C SER A 49 -19.29 28.07 -23.18
N VAL A 50 -18.98 26.80 -23.47
CA VAL A 50 -19.94 25.82 -23.98
C VAL A 50 -20.07 24.71 -22.96
N ASP A 51 -21.25 24.59 -22.37
CA ASP A 51 -21.58 23.47 -21.48
C ASP A 51 -22.24 22.37 -22.33
N ILE A 52 -21.60 21.20 -22.36
CA ILE A 52 -22.05 20.03 -23.12
C ILE A 52 -22.64 19.04 -22.12
N ASN A 53 -23.96 18.90 -22.13
CA ASN A 53 -24.65 17.92 -21.30
C ASN A 53 -24.91 16.62 -22.09
N PHE A 54 -24.24 15.54 -21.68
CA PHE A 54 -24.32 14.23 -22.34
C PHE A 54 -25.56 13.41 -21.92
N GLU A 55 -26.30 13.83 -20.88
CA GLU A 55 -27.55 13.21 -20.44
C GLU A 55 -28.58 14.28 -19.95
N PRO A 56 -29.29 14.96 -20.87
CA PRO A 56 -30.31 15.96 -20.53
C PRO A 56 -31.54 15.27 -19.94
N GLY A 57 -31.53 15.07 -18.62
CA GLY A 57 -32.63 14.44 -17.88
C GLY A 57 -32.18 13.55 -16.73
N ALA A 58 -30.91 13.15 -16.68
CA ALA A 58 -30.34 12.53 -15.50
C ALA A 58 -30.21 13.60 -14.41
N GLN A 59 -31.01 13.49 -13.35
CA GLN A 59 -30.77 14.30 -12.15
C GLN A 59 -29.38 13.93 -11.64
N ALA A 60 -28.45 14.89 -11.69
CA ALA A 60 -27.18 14.76 -11.00
C ALA A 60 -27.48 14.35 -9.55
N PRO A 61 -26.96 13.20 -9.08
CA PRO A 61 -27.36 12.69 -7.79
C PRO A 61 -26.98 13.69 -6.69
N GLU A 62 -27.90 13.95 -5.76
CA GLU A 62 -27.68 14.92 -4.68
C GLU A 62 -26.37 14.59 -3.94
N ASN A 63 -25.49 15.59 -3.83
CA ASN A 63 -24.13 15.51 -3.25
C ASN A 63 -23.01 14.98 -4.15
N ALA A 64 -23.19 14.86 -5.47
CA ALA A 64 -22.09 14.57 -6.40
C ALA A 64 -20.90 15.56 -6.28
N ASP A 65 -21.17 16.82 -5.90
CA ASP A 65 -20.16 17.89 -5.79
C ASP A 65 -19.41 17.91 -4.45
N ASN A 66 -19.82 17.09 -3.47
CA ASN A 66 -19.20 17.09 -2.15
C ASN A 66 -18.03 16.08 -2.11
N HIS A 67 -16.80 16.58 -1.91
CA HIS A 67 -15.58 15.75 -1.86
C HIS A 67 -15.64 14.59 -0.85
N TYR A 68 -16.44 14.73 0.21
CA TYR A 68 -16.60 13.72 1.26
C TYR A 68 -17.82 12.82 1.09
N ALA A 69 -18.55 12.94 -0.03
CA ALA A 69 -19.69 12.08 -0.30
C ALA A 69 -19.24 10.64 -0.55
N ASN A 70 -20.02 9.69 -0.04
CA ASN A 70 -19.77 8.28 -0.29
C ASN A 70 -20.11 7.94 -1.75
N LEU A 71 -19.08 7.66 -2.55
CA LEU A 71 -19.26 7.30 -3.97
C LEU A 71 -20.10 6.03 -4.15
N ALA A 72 -20.11 5.12 -3.17
CA ALA A 72 -20.89 3.90 -3.26
C ALA A 72 -22.41 4.14 -3.25
N SER A 73 -22.91 5.23 -2.65
CA SER A 73 -24.35 5.54 -2.68
C SER A 73 -24.83 6.17 -3.98
N LEU A 74 -23.90 6.58 -4.85
CA LEU A 74 -24.18 7.25 -6.13
C LEU A 74 -24.14 6.25 -7.30
N LEU A 75 -23.56 5.07 -7.09
CA LEU A 75 -23.37 4.04 -8.11
C LEU A 75 -24.54 3.04 -8.11
N PRO A 76 -24.95 2.52 -9.28
CA PRO A 76 -25.99 1.51 -9.37
C PRO A 76 -25.52 0.15 -8.82
N ASP A 77 -26.47 -0.61 -8.25
CA ASP A 77 -26.21 -1.93 -7.67
C ASP A 77 -25.59 -2.92 -8.68
N SER A 78 -25.89 -2.77 -9.97
CA SER A 78 -25.32 -3.58 -11.05
C SER A 78 -23.79 -3.50 -11.13
N ILE A 79 -23.18 -2.42 -10.64
CA ILE A 79 -21.72 -2.24 -10.57
C ILE A 79 -21.21 -2.58 -9.15
N LEU A 80 -21.97 -2.21 -8.10
CA LEU A 80 -21.56 -2.43 -6.72
C LEU A 80 -21.54 -3.91 -6.32
N GLU A 81 -22.51 -4.70 -6.78
CA GLU A 81 -22.59 -6.13 -6.46
C GLU A 81 -21.38 -6.93 -6.97
N PRO A 82 -21.00 -6.87 -8.27
CA PRO A 82 -19.83 -7.60 -8.75
C PRO A 82 -18.54 -7.09 -8.10
N LEU A 83 -18.38 -5.78 -7.95
CA LEU A 83 -17.20 -5.20 -7.30
C LEU A 83 -17.11 -5.57 -5.82
N GLY A 84 -18.23 -5.55 -5.11
CA GLY A 84 -18.31 -5.94 -3.71
C GLY A 84 -17.99 -7.42 -3.50
N SER A 85 -18.51 -8.28 -4.39
CA SER A 85 -18.17 -9.70 -4.39
C SER A 85 -16.69 -9.93 -4.68
N GLU A 86 -16.14 -9.27 -5.69
CA GLU A 86 -14.72 -9.36 -6.04
C GLU A 86 -13.81 -8.92 -4.88
N LEU A 87 -14.09 -7.75 -4.28
CA LEU A 87 -13.33 -7.23 -3.14
C LEU A 87 -13.43 -8.16 -1.92
N HIS A 88 -14.60 -8.70 -1.65
CA HIS A 88 -14.78 -9.63 -0.53
C HIS A 88 -14.05 -10.96 -0.75
N ASN A 89 -14.12 -11.50 -1.97
CA ASN A 89 -13.40 -12.72 -2.35
C ASN A 89 -11.88 -12.49 -2.24
N ASN A 90 -11.37 -11.40 -2.85
CA ASN A 90 -9.97 -11.02 -2.75
C ASN A 90 -9.52 -10.88 -1.29
N TYR A 91 -10.29 -10.20 -0.45
CA TYR A 91 -9.99 -10.08 0.98
C TYR A 91 -9.92 -11.44 1.69
N THR A 92 -10.90 -12.31 1.42
CA THR A 92 -10.98 -13.64 2.02
C THR A 92 -9.80 -14.49 1.59
N ASP A 93 -9.49 -14.51 0.29
CA ASP A 93 -8.35 -15.21 -0.29
C ASP A 93 -7.02 -14.73 0.32
N TYR A 94 -6.83 -13.41 0.46
CA TYR A 94 -5.63 -12.86 1.10
C TYR A 94 -5.53 -13.19 2.59
N ARG A 95 -6.67 -13.24 3.29
CA ARG A 95 -6.70 -13.62 4.71
C ARG A 95 -6.37 -15.10 4.88
N GLU A 96 -6.90 -15.94 4.01
CA GLU A 96 -6.61 -17.38 4.03
C GLU A 96 -5.15 -17.67 3.64
N SER A 97 -4.61 -16.97 2.65
CA SER A 97 -3.22 -17.16 2.20
C SER A 97 -2.21 -16.82 3.29
N ARG A 98 -2.51 -15.89 4.19
CA ARG A 98 -1.64 -15.49 5.31
C ARG A 98 -1.92 -16.21 6.63
N ARG A 99 -2.90 -17.12 6.67
CA ARG A 99 -3.32 -17.82 7.90
C ARG A 99 -2.18 -18.54 8.60
N GLU A 100 -1.33 -19.25 7.86
CA GLU A 100 -0.19 -19.99 8.43
C GLU A 100 0.84 -19.04 9.05
N TRP A 101 1.08 -17.92 8.38
CA TRP A 101 1.95 -16.86 8.88
C TRP A 101 1.40 -16.23 10.16
N GLU A 102 0.10 -15.89 10.20
CA GLU A 102 -0.54 -15.35 11.41
C GLU A 102 -0.43 -16.32 12.60
N GLN A 103 -0.61 -17.62 12.35
CA GLN A 103 -0.45 -18.65 13.39
C GLN A 103 1.00 -18.77 13.88
N ALA A 104 1.97 -18.69 12.99
CA ALA A 104 3.39 -18.70 13.36
C ALA A 104 3.76 -17.46 14.19
N TYR A 105 3.28 -16.29 13.78
CA TYR A 105 3.49 -15.04 14.49
C TYR A 105 2.87 -15.04 15.89
N ALA A 106 1.62 -15.49 16.02
CA ALA A 106 0.94 -15.60 17.31
C ALA A 106 1.67 -16.56 18.28
N LYS A 107 2.12 -17.72 17.78
CA LYS A 107 2.94 -18.66 18.57
C LYS A 107 4.29 -18.06 18.94
N GLY A 108 4.92 -17.31 18.04
CA GLY A 108 6.18 -16.61 18.30
C GLY A 108 6.06 -15.62 19.45
N LEU A 109 4.96 -14.85 19.50
CA LEU A 109 4.68 -13.91 20.60
C LEU A 109 4.43 -14.63 21.93
N ASP A 110 3.67 -15.72 21.92
CA ASP A 110 3.40 -16.52 23.12
C ASP A 110 4.71 -17.11 23.72
N LEU A 111 5.61 -17.57 22.85
CA LEU A 111 6.92 -18.10 23.26
C LEU A 111 7.84 -17.06 23.93
N LEU A 112 7.60 -15.76 23.75
CA LEU A 112 8.34 -14.72 24.47
C LEU A 112 8.00 -14.71 25.96
N GLY A 113 6.85 -15.27 26.36
CA GLY A 113 6.50 -15.49 27.76
C GLY A 113 6.20 -14.22 28.55
N PHE A 114 5.85 -13.11 27.90
CA PHE A 114 5.43 -11.88 28.58
C PHE A 114 4.04 -11.99 29.22
N GLN A 115 3.23 -12.96 28.79
CA GLN A 115 1.90 -13.18 29.34
C GLN A 115 1.95 -14.19 30.48
N PHE A 116 1.38 -13.79 31.62
CA PHE A 116 1.18 -14.68 32.76
C PHE A 116 -0.08 -15.52 32.54
N GLU A 117 0.08 -16.74 32.02
CA GLU A 117 -1.03 -17.69 31.95
C GLU A 117 -1.18 -18.47 33.26
N GLN A 118 -2.37 -18.45 33.85
CA GLN A 118 -2.71 -19.38 34.94
C GLN A 118 -2.87 -20.79 34.36
N ARG A 119 -1.81 -21.58 34.44
CA ARG A 119 -1.85 -22.97 34.00
C ARG A 119 -2.68 -23.81 34.97
N THR A 120 -3.57 -24.62 34.38
CA THR A 120 -4.44 -25.57 35.10
C THR A 120 -3.93 -27.01 35.04
N ARG A 121 -2.84 -27.25 34.28
CA ARG A 121 -2.17 -28.56 34.16
C ARG A 121 -0.69 -28.44 34.59
N PRO A 122 -0.14 -29.40 35.35
CA PRO A 122 -0.78 -30.61 35.88
C PRO A 122 -1.74 -30.36 37.07
N PHE A 123 -1.70 -29.19 37.70
CA PHE A 123 -2.63 -28.74 38.75
C PHE A 123 -2.93 -27.24 38.60
N GLN A 124 -3.99 -26.75 39.24
CA GLN A 124 -4.36 -25.32 39.22
C GLN A 124 -3.28 -24.46 39.87
N GLY A 125 -2.78 -23.46 39.15
CA GLY A 125 -1.69 -22.60 39.62
C GLY A 125 -0.30 -23.22 39.45
N ALA A 126 -0.16 -24.22 38.57
CA ALA A 126 1.14 -24.78 38.25
C ALA A 126 2.04 -23.73 37.57
N SER A 127 3.25 -23.52 38.09
CA SER A 127 4.22 -22.63 37.46
C SER A 127 4.73 -23.21 36.16
N GLY A 128 4.59 -22.47 35.06
CA GLY A 128 5.30 -22.73 33.81
C GLY A 128 6.57 -21.87 33.74
N ALA A 129 7.68 -22.46 33.30
CA ALA A 129 8.88 -21.71 32.94
C ALA A 129 8.97 -21.70 31.41
N THR A 130 8.98 -20.51 30.81
CA THR A 130 9.35 -20.29 29.42
C THR A 130 10.85 -20.01 29.34
N HIS A 131 11.53 -20.54 28.33
CA HIS A 131 12.95 -20.29 28.16
C HIS A 131 13.16 -18.92 27.51
N PRO A 132 13.92 -17.98 28.11
CA PRO A 132 14.02 -16.61 27.60
C PRO A 132 14.90 -16.44 26.36
N VAL A 133 15.36 -17.53 25.72
CA VAL A 133 16.35 -17.46 24.63
C VAL A 133 15.79 -16.74 23.41
N LEU A 134 14.50 -16.94 23.11
CA LEU A 134 13.87 -16.25 22.00
C LEU A 134 13.78 -14.74 22.26
N ALA A 135 13.35 -14.35 23.47
CA ALA A 135 13.27 -12.95 23.85
C ALA A 135 14.65 -12.27 23.87
N GLU A 136 15.67 -12.98 24.35
CA GLU A 136 17.06 -12.50 24.32
C GLU A 136 17.54 -12.32 22.88
N ALA A 137 17.33 -13.31 22.00
CA ALA A 137 17.72 -13.24 20.60
C ALA A 137 17.04 -12.08 19.85
N VAL A 138 15.73 -11.86 20.10
CA VAL A 138 14.98 -10.73 19.52
C VAL A 138 15.53 -9.39 20.02
N THR A 139 15.81 -9.27 21.31
CA THR A 139 16.38 -8.04 21.90
C THR A 139 17.79 -7.77 21.35
N GLN A 140 18.61 -8.82 21.20
CA GLN A 140 19.94 -8.70 20.59
C GLN A 140 19.85 -8.28 19.11
N PHE A 141 18.93 -8.86 18.34
CA PHE A 141 18.68 -8.46 16.96
C PHE A 141 18.29 -6.98 16.88
N GLN A 142 17.32 -6.56 17.68
CA GLN A 142 16.86 -5.16 17.75
C GLN A 142 18.05 -4.23 18.05
N ALA A 143 18.82 -4.51 19.11
CA ALA A 143 19.94 -3.66 19.51
C ALA A 143 21.04 -3.56 18.43
N GLN A 144 21.34 -4.67 17.75
CA GLN A 144 22.33 -4.68 16.67
C GLN A 144 21.82 -3.93 15.43
N ALA A 145 20.60 -4.25 14.99
CA ALA A 145 19.98 -3.62 13.82
C ALA A 145 19.77 -2.12 14.03
N TYR A 146 19.34 -1.73 15.23
CA TYR A 146 19.16 -0.33 15.60
C TYR A 146 20.45 0.46 15.45
N LYS A 147 21.56 -0.05 15.98
CA LYS A 147 22.87 0.61 15.89
C LYS A 147 23.38 0.75 14.46
N GLU A 148 23.15 -0.26 13.62
CA GLU A 148 23.64 -0.26 12.24
C GLU A 148 22.77 0.60 11.31
N LEU A 149 21.45 0.57 11.50
CA LEU A 149 20.49 1.29 10.65
C LEU A 149 20.27 2.74 11.09
N LEU A 150 20.37 3.01 12.39
CA LEU A 150 20.24 4.34 13.00
C LEU A 150 21.48 4.67 13.85
N PRO A 151 22.65 4.90 13.21
CA PRO A 151 23.83 5.36 13.93
C PRO A 151 23.65 6.81 14.40
N ALA A 152 24.44 7.22 15.40
CA ALA A 152 24.39 8.57 15.96
C ALA A 152 24.67 9.69 14.93
N ASP A 153 25.46 9.40 13.88
CA ASP A 153 25.74 10.35 12.79
C ASP A 153 24.60 10.45 11.75
N GLY A 154 23.55 9.65 11.91
CA GLY A 154 22.38 9.60 11.04
C GLY A 154 22.43 8.46 9.99
N PRO A 155 21.26 7.96 9.58
CA PRO A 155 21.14 6.80 8.69
C PRO A 155 21.63 7.04 7.25
N ILE A 156 21.58 8.28 6.77
CA ILE A 156 21.79 8.59 5.36
C ILE A 156 23.26 8.85 5.09
N ARG A 157 23.78 8.18 4.06
CA ARG A 157 25.15 8.34 3.57
C ARG A 157 25.12 8.55 2.07
N THR A 158 25.62 9.70 1.60
CA THR A 158 25.71 9.97 0.16
C THR A 158 27.00 9.44 -0.43
N GLN A 159 26.93 8.92 -1.67
CA GLN A 159 28.11 8.55 -2.46
C GLN A 159 28.19 9.46 -3.69
N ILE A 160 29.37 10.03 -3.95
CA ILE A 160 29.62 10.86 -5.13
C ILE A 160 29.89 9.93 -6.32
N LEU A 161 29.09 10.08 -7.38
CA LEU A 161 29.27 9.32 -8.62
C LEU A 161 30.18 10.10 -9.59
N GLY A 162 31.20 9.41 -10.12
CA GLY A 162 32.13 9.96 -11.12
C GLY A 162 33.27 10.78 -10.52
N LYS A 163 33.73 11.80 -11.26
CA LYS A 163 34.83 12.66 -10.80
C LYS A 163 34.41 13.46 -9.56
N ILE A 164 35.21 13.33 -8.50
CA ILE A 164 35.06 14.09 -7.26
C ILE A 164 35.53 15.52 -7.54
N THR A 165 34.59 16.46 -7.51
CA THR A 165 34.86 17.90 -7.51
C THR A 165 34.50 18.48 -6.14
N PRO A 166 35.14 19.58 -5.70
CA PRO A 166 34.81 20.22 -4.42
C PRO A 166 33.32 20.55 -4.30
N GLU A 167 32.73 21.10 -5.36
CA GLU A 167 31.30 21.45 -5.41
C GLU A 167 30.37 20.26 -5.17
N LYS A 168 30.69 19.09 -5.76
CA LYS A 168 29.92 17.86 -5.55
C LYS A 168 30.08 17.31 -4.14
N GLN A 169 31.25 17.51 -3.54
CA GLN A 169 31.51 17.10 -2.17
C GLN A 169 30.71 17.96 -1.18
N ASP A 170 30.72 19.28 -1.38
CA ASP A 170 29.90 20.20 -0.58
C ASP A 170 28.40 19.91 -0.74
N GLN A 171 27.96 19.62 -1.96
CA GLN A 171 26.57 19.22 -2.22
C GLN A 171 26.20 17.91 -1.50
N ALA A 172 27.07 16.91 -1.56
CA ALA A 172 26.86 15.61 -0.90
C ALA A 172 26.75 15.77 0.63
N THR A 173 27.63 16.57 1.23
CA THR A 173 27.57 16.89 2.66
C THR A 173 26.29 17.64 3.02
N ARG A 174 25.88 18.63 2.22
CA ARG A 174 24.63 19.36 2.46
C ARG A 174 23.40 18.45 2.42
N VAL A 175 23.30 17.59 1.40
CA VAL A 175 22.18 16.65 1.26
C VAL A 175 22.17 15.65 2.42
N THR A 176 23.33 15.09 2.77
CA THR A 176 23.46 14.18 3.92
C THR A 176 22.96 14.84 5.21
N ASN A 177 23.47 16.04 5.52
CA ASN A 177 23.12 16.75 6.75
C ASN A 177 21.64 17.13 6.78
N PHE A 178 21.09 17.61 5.67
CA PHE A 178 19.67 17.98 5.58
C PHE A 178 18.76 16.78 5.82
N MET A 179 19.00 15.68 5.11
CA MET A 179 18.14 14.50 5.22
C MET A 179 18.26 13.81 6.59
N ASN A 180 19.46 13.78 7.18
CA ASN A 180 19.64 13.29 8.55
C ASN A 180 18.96 14.22 9.57
N TYR A 181 18.99 15.54 9.36
CA TYR A 181 18.28 16.49 10.20
C TYR A 181 16.76 16.27 10.16
N GLU A 182 16.19 16.12 8.97
CA GLU A 182 14.76 15.82 8.77
C GLU A 182 14.34 14.55 9.51
N LEU A 183 15.02 13.43 9.28
CA LEU A 183 14.65 12.15 9.90
C LEU A 183 14.83 12.13 11.42
N MET A 184 15.90 12.74 11.94
CA MET A 184 16.24 12.62 13.37
C MET A 184 15.62 13.71 14.23
N ASN A 185 15.39 14.91 13.69
CA ASN A 185 14.92 16.06 14.49
C ASN A 185 13.49 16.50 14.15
N VAL A 186 13.12 16.47 12.87
CA VAL A 186 11.78 16.90 12.43
C VAL A 186 10.78 15.77 12.62
N MET A 187 11.10 14.57 12.14
CA MET A 187 10.26 13.37 12.26
C MET A 187 10.45 12.64 13.60
N LYS A 188 9.99 13.25 14.71
CA LYS A 188 10.17 12.70 16.07
C LYS A 188 9.62 11.29 16.27
N GLU A 189 8.60 10.92 15.52
CA GLU A 189 7.95 9.60 15.59
C GLU A 189 8.76 8.53 14.84
N TYR A 190 9.69 8.94 13.97
CA TYR A 190 10.40 8.01 13.11
C TYR A 190 11.25 7.01 13.91
N GLU A 191 12.06 7.50 14.85
CA GLU A 191 12.94 6.70 15.70
C GLU A 191 12.17 5.67 16.56
N PRO A 192 11.18 6.06 17.40
CA PRO A 192 10.47 5.10 18.26
C PRO A 192 9.65 4.08 17.45
N GLU A 193 9.02 4.49 16.35
CA GLU A 193 8.29 3.54 15.48
C GLU A 193 9.23 2.56 14.80
N PHE A 194 10.42 3.03 14.38
CA PHE A 194 11.40 2.17 13.73
C PHE A 194 12.01 1.17 14.71
N ASP A 195 12.30 1.60 15.95
CA ASP A 195 12.77 0.71 17.01
C ASP A 195 11.74 -0.38 17.35
N GLN A 196 10.47 0.02 17.53
CA GLN A 196 9.38 -0.94 17.73
C GLN A 196 9.22 -1.91 16.55
N MET A 197 9.36 -1.41 15.32
CA MET A 197 9.31 -2.24 14.12
C MET A 197 10.44 -3.29 14.12
N LEU A 198 11.66 -2.92 14.51
CA LEU A 198 12.80 -3.85 14.57
C LEU A 198 12.60 -4.97 15.59
N PHE A 199 11.86 -4.72 16.67
CA PHE A 199 11.49 -5.76 17.63
C PHE A 199 10.55 -6.82 17.02
N TYR A 200 9.55 -6.39 16.23
CA TYR A 200 8.60 -7.31 15.62
C TYR A 200 9.13 -8.01 14.37
N LEU A 201 10.04 -7.39 13.63
CA LEU A 201 10.61 -7.92 12.39
C LEU A 201 11.12 -9.38 12.48
N PRO A 202 11.93 -9.80 13.49
CA PRO A 202 12.41 -11.18 13.57
C PRO A 202 11.30 -12.19 13.89
N LEU A 203 10.16 -11.74 14.44
CA LEU A 203 9.02 -12.59 14.79
C LEU A 203 8.01 -12.68 13.65
N ALA A 204 7.71 -11.54 13.02
CA ALA A 204 6.78 -11.42 11.91
C ALA A 204 7.43 -11.76 10.56
N GLY A 205 8.75 -11.72 10.45
CA GLY A 205 9.48 -11.92 9.19
C GLY A 205 9.38 -10.76 8.19
N SER A 206 8.30 -9.97 8.24
CA SER A 206 8.11 -8.77 7.44
C SER A 206 7.32 -7.72 8.22
N THR A 207 7.68 -6.46 8.04
CA THR A 207 7.00 -5.30 8.61
C THR A 207 6.95 -4.18 7.56
N PHE A 208 5.91 -3.36 7.62
CA PHE A 208 5.70 -2.26 6.69
C PHE A 208 5.59 -0.96 7.47
N LYS A 209 6.38 0.04 7.07
CA LYS A 209 6.29 1.40 7.59
C LYS A 209 5.80 2.31 6.48
N LYS A 210 4.76 3.09 6.74
CA LYS A 210 4.22 4.08 5.82
C LYS A 210 4.56 5.47 6.35
N VAL A 211 5.24 6.26 5.54
CA VAL A 211 5.58 7.65 5.86
C VAL A 211 4.75 8.54 4.96
N TYR A 212 4.11 9.55 5.54
CA TYR A 212 3.37 10.56 4.81
C TYR A 212 4.20 11.83 4.74
N TYR A 213 4.12 12.51 3.60
CA TYR A 213 4.64 13.86 3.45
C TYR A 213 3.46 14.82 3.60
N ASP A 214 3.57 15.75 4.54
CA ASP A 214 2.64 16.86 4.68
C ASP A 214 3.35 18.12 4.15
N ASP A 215 2.78 18.76 3.13
CA ASP A 215 3.32 19.97 2.48
C ASP A 215 2.90 21.25 3.23
N LEU A 216 1.97 21.14 4.19
CA LEU A 216 1.44 22.26 4.98
C LEU A 216 2.16 22.49 6.32
N LEU A 217 3.08 21.59 6.68
CA LEU A 217 3.90 21.61 7.90
C LEU A 217 5.36 21.92 7.58
#